data_AF-A0AAQ4DKF7-F1
#
_entry.id   AF-A0AAQ4DKF7-F1
#
_cell.length_a   1.000
_cell.length_b   1.000
_cell.length_c   1.000
_cell.angle_alpha   90.00
_cell.angle_beta   90.00
_cell.angle_gamma   90.00
#
_symmetry.space_group_name_H-M   'P 1'
#
loop_
_entity.id
_entity.type
_entity.pdbx_description
1 polymer ?
#
loop_
_entity_poly.entity_id
_entity_poly.type
_entity_poly.pdbx_seq_one_letter_code
_entity_poly.pdbx_strand_id
1 'polypeptide(L)'
;MAVSEAEKTQVSELVNDFMRYQLNRRGLQWNTCPPLPRPSKVALALRTLGEEFITKYREEFTQMCGRLDMTPSVAQTAYMDVLNELFSEGITWARIVGAFAFSVELSALCVEKNWSDLVDSIASWLSSY
;
A
#
# COMPACT_ATOMS: atom_id res chain seq x y z
N MET A 1 2.02 -4.51 24.97
CA MET A 1 3.25 -3.72 24.83
C MET A 1 2.92 -2.60 23.86
N ALA A 2 2.98 -1.33 24.27
CA ALA A 2 2.66 -0.23 23.36
C ALA A 2 3.79 -0.09 22.34
N VAL A 3 3.47 -0.08 21.04
CA VAL A 3 4.44 0.19 19.97
C VAL A 3 5.00 1.60 20.18
N SER A 4 6.32 1.73 20.14
CA SER A 4 6.99 3.00 20.33
C SER A 4 6.71 3.97 19.17
N GLU A 5 6.76 5.26 19.44
CA GLU A 5 6.55 6.28 18.40
C GLU A 5 7.60 6.19 17.28
N ALA A 6 8.80 5.73 17.61
CA ALA A 6 9.87 5.47 16.66
C ALA A 6 9.52 4.32 15.69
N GLU A 7 8.95 3.22 16.20
CA GLU A 7 8.54 2.09 15.36
C GLU A 7 7.40 2.49 14.42
N LYS A 8 6.41 3.25 14.90
CA LYS A 8 5.33 3.79 14.04
C LYS A 8 5.87 4.67 12.93
N THR A 9 6.85 5.52 13.26
CA THR A 9 7.52 6.38 12.28
C THR A 9 8.24 5.54 11.23
N GLN A 10 8.98 4.51 11.64
CA GLN A 10 9.67 3.60 10.72
C GLN A 10 8.70 2.85 9.80
N VAL A 11 7.57 2.37 10.31
CA VAL A 11 6.55 1.69 9.49
C VAL A 11 5.95 2.67 8.47
N SER A 12 5.58 3.88 8.90
CA SER A 12 5.07 4.92 8.00
C SER A 12 6.08 5.27 6.91
N GLU A 13 7.36 5.43 7.26
CA GLU A 13 8.44 5.66 6.28
C GLU A 13 8.55 4.50 5.27
N LEU A 14 8.45 3.24 5.71
CA LEU A 14 8.49 2.08 4.82
C LEU A 14 7.31 2.04 3.84
N VAL A 15 6.10 2.31 4.34
CA VAL A 15 4.87 2.36 3.53
C VAL A 15 4.98 3.47 2.49
N ASN A 16 5.30 4.69 2.92
CA ASN A 16 5.42 5.85 2.05
C ASN A 16 6.53 5.63 1.00
N ASP A 17 7.67 5.06 1.40
CA ASP A 17 8.77 4.72 0.49
C ASP A 17 8.34 3.76 -0.61
N PHE A 18 7.72 2.65 -0.22
CA PHE A 18 7.28 1.63 -1.16
C PHE A 18 6.21 2.17 -2.12
N MET A 19 5.18 2.83 -1.59
CA MET A 19 4.08 3.36 -2.38
C MET A 19 4.57 4.43 -3.37
N ARG A 20 5.35 5.40 -2.90
CA ARG A 20 5.91 6.45 -3.75
C ARG A 20 6.80 5.86 -4.84
N TYR A 21 7.65 4.88 -4.50
CA TYR A 21 8.50 4.22 -5.49
C TYR A 21 7.68 3.57 -6.59
N GLN A 22 6.66 2.78 -6.25
CA GLN A 22 5.86 2.07 -7.24
C GLN A 22 4.98 2.99 -8.08
N LEU A 23 4.38 4.03 -7.49
CA LEU A 23 3.58 5.01 -8.23
C LEU A 23 4.44 5.79 -9.24
N ASN A 24 5.62 6.27 -8.83
CA ASN A 24 6.53 6.98 -9.72
C ASN A 24 6.97 6.12 -10.91
N ARG A 25 7.17 4.81 -10.70
CA ARG A 25 7.51 3.88 -11.79
C ARG A 25 6.41 3.73 -12.84
N ARG A 26 5.16 3.95 -12.44
CA ARG A 26 4.00 3.97 -13.33
C ARG A 26 3.75 5.34 -13.96
N GLY A 27 4.59 6.33 -13.66
CA GLY A 27 4.36 7.72 -14.07
C GLY A 27 3.26 8.43 -13.28
N LEU A 28 2.76 7.81 -12.20
CA LEU A 28 1.74 8.37 -11.32
C LEU A 28 2.43 9.17 -10.21
N GLN A 29 2.08 10.45 -10.07
CA GLN A 29 2.70 11.32 -9.07
C GLN A 29 1.84 11.40 -7.81
N TRP A 30 2.44 11.09 -6.67
CA TRP A 30 1.88 11.33 -5.34
C TRP A 30 2.54 12.56 -4.72
N ASN A 31 1.92 13.73 -4.95
CA ASN A 31 2.50 15.04 -4.61
C ASN A 31 2.47 15.37 -3.11
N THR A 32 1.59 14.72 -2.36
CA THR A 32 1.40 14.93 -0.92
C THR A 32 2.27 14.01 -0.06
N CYS A 33 3.01 13.07 -0.66
CA CYS A 33 3.91 12.19 0.06
C CYS A 33 4.93 13.01 0.88
N PRO A 34 5.08 12.74 2.18
CA PRO A 34 6.03 13.46 3.02
C PRO A 34 7.48 13.28 2.53
N PRO A 35 8.40 14.19 2.90
CA PRO A 35 9.83 13.99 2.68
C PRO A 35 10.29 12.69 3.33
N LEU A 36 10.98 11.84 2.56
CA LEU A 36 11.46 10.54 3.04
C LEU A 36 12.97 10.55 3.22
N PRO A 37 13.50 9.85 4.24
CA PRO A 37 14.93 9.63 4.38
C PRO A 37 15.45 8.73 3.25
N ARG A 38 16.77 8.47 3.27
CA ARG A 38 17.34 7.48 2.34
C ARG A 38 16.71 6.10 2.61
N PRO A 39 16.34 5.33 1.57
CA PRO A 39 15.72 4.03 1.75
C PRO A 39 16.61 3.10 2.56
N SER A 40 16.03 2.45 3.58
CA SER A 40 16.72 1.42 4.35
C SER A 40 16.93 0.14 3.52
N LYS A 41 17.76 -0.79 4.01
CA LYS A 41 17.91 -2.11 3.36
C LYS A 41 16.58 -2.86 3.27
N VAL A 42 15.72 -2.70 4.28
CA VAL A 42 14.38 -3.31 4.31
C VAL A 42 13.49 -2.68 3.25
N ALA A 43 13.51 -1.35 3.13
CA ALA A 43 12.76 -0.64 2.09
C ALA A 43 13.17 -1.11 0.68
N LEU A 44 14.48 -1.22 0.43
CA LEU A 44 15.00 -1.72 -0.85
C LEU A 44 14.58 -3.16 -1.13
N ALA A 45 14.67 -4.05 -0.14
CA ALA A 45 14.22 -5.44 -0.29
C ALA A 45 12.72 -5.51 -0.58
N LEU A 46 11.93 -4.69 0.11
CA LEU A 46 10.48 -4.63 -0.08
C LEU A 46 10.10 -4.13 -1.47
N ARG A 47 10.82 -3.13 -2.01
CA ARG A 47 10.64 -2.66 -3.39
C ARG A 47 10.83 -3.80 -4.40
N THR A 48 11.92 -4.56 -4.27
CA THR A 48 12.22 -5.69 -5.16
C THR A 48 11.17 -6.79 -5.04
N LEU A 49 10.88 -7.25 -3.83
CA LEU A 49 9.91 -8.33 -3.58
C LEU A 49 8.50 -7.92 -4.00
N GLY A 50 8.10 -6.69 -3.69
CA GLY A 50 6.78 -6.17 -4.05
C GLY A 50 6.63 -5.96 -5.55
N GLU A 51 7.70 -5.57 -6.26
CA GLU A 51 7.70 -5.52 -7.72
C GLU A 51 7.46 -6.89 -8.35
N GLU A 52 8.21 -7.91 -7.91
CA GLU A 52 8.03 -9.28 -8.38
C GLU A 52 6.61 -9.77 -8.08
N PHE A 53 6.10 -9.47 -6.88
CA PHE A 53 4.76 -9.84 -6.45
C PHE A 53 3.67 -9.18 -7.30
N ILE A 54 3.73 -7.86 -7.47
CA ILE A 54 2.79 -7.09 -8.30
C ILE A 54 2.80 -7.62 -9.73
N THR A 55 3.99 -7.85 -10.30
CA THR A 55 4.13 -8.32 -11.68
C THR A 55 3.51 -9.71 -11.85
N LYS A 56 3.72 -10.59 -10.86
CA LYS A 56 3.22 -11.96 -10.87
C LYS A 56 1.70 -12.05 -10.74
N TYR A 57 1.09 -11.20 -9.90
CA TYR A 57 -0.34 -11.26 -9.56
C TYR A 57 -1.16 -10.11 -10.16
N ARG A 58 -0.69 -9.55 -11.27
CA ARG A 58 -1.25 -8.33 -11.88
C ARG A 58 -2.72 -8.49 -12.27
N GLU A 59 -3.07 -9.63 -12.85
CA GLU A 59 -4.43 -9.89 -13.32
C GLU A 59 -5.40 -9.99 -12.14
N GLU A 60 -4.99 -10.67 -11.08
CA GLU A 60 -5.76 -10.83 -9.85
C GLU A 60 -6.02 -9.47 -9.19
N PHE A 61 -5.00 -8.62 -9.09
CA PHE A 61 -5.18 -7.27 -8.56
C PHE A 61 -6.11 -6.42 -9.43
N THR A 62 -6.00 -6.53 -10.76
CA THR A 62 -6.90 -5.81 -11.69
C THR A 62 -8.34 -6.25 -11.49
N GLN A 63 -8.59 -7.56 -11.38
CA GLN A 63 -9.93 -8.10 -11.12
C GLN A 63 -10.46 -7.68 -9.75
N MET A 64 -9.63 -7.74 -8.71
CA MET A 64 -9.98 -7.36 -7.36
C MET A 64 -10.36 -5.88 -7.27
N CYS A 65 -9.54 -5.00 -7.84
CA CYS A 65 -9.79 -3.57 -7.96
C CYS A 65 -11.03 -3.26 -8.81
N GLY A 66 -11.30 -4.05 -9.86
CA GLY A 66 -12.49 -3.91 -10.69
C GLY A 66 -13.79 -4.37 -10.04
N ARG A 67 -13.73 -5.30 -9.08
CA ARG A 67 -14.90 -5.77 -8.30
C ARG A 67 -15.25 -4.86 -7.13
N LEU A 68 -14.28 -4.07 -6.68
CA LEU A 68 -14.52 -3.04 -5.69
C LEU A 68 -15.38 -1.95 -6.34
N ASP A 69 -16.68 -1.93 -6.04
CA ASP A 69 -17.57 -0.76 -6.23
C ASP A 69 -17.16 0.37 -5.26
N MET A 70 -15.88 0.71 -5.30
CA MET A 70 -15.27 1.64 -4.37
C MET A 70 -15.69 3.04 -4.74
N THR A 71 -16.32 3.71 -3.79
CA THR A 71 -16.43 5.16 -3.72
C THR A 71 -15.59 5.64 -2.55
N PRO A 72 -15.16 6.92 -2.53
CA PRO A 72 -14.39 7.47 -1.41
C PRO A 72 -15.06 7.27 -0.03
N SER A 73 -16.40 7.24 0.03
CA SER A 73 -17.15 7.09 1.29
C SER A 73 -17.05 5.69 1.91
N VAL A 74 -16.74 4.65 1.14
CA VAL A 74 -16.61 3.26 1.64
C VAL A 74 -15.20 2.70 1.49
N ALA A 75 -14.26 3.49 0.96
CA ALA A 75 -12.90 3.06 0.65
C ALA A 75 -12.16 2.49 1.87
N GLN A 76 -12.30 3.12 3.04
CA GLN A 76 -11.65 2.65 4.27
C GLN A 76 -12.15 1.28 4.69
N THR A 77 -13.47 1.09 4.79
CA THR A 77 -14.06 -0.18 5.22
C THR A 77 -13.68 -1.30 4.25
N ALA A 78 -13.84 -1.07 2.95
CA ALA A 78 -13.50 -2.05 1.93
C ALA A 78 -12.00 -2.43 1.95
N TYR A 79 -11.13 -1.45 2.19
CA TYR A 79 -9.70 -1.67 2.34
C TYR A 79 -9.38 -2.53 3.57
N MET A 80 -9.99 -2.22 4.72
CA MET A 80 -9.79 -2.97 5.96
C MET A 80 -10.32 -4.39 5.87
N ASP A 81 -11.46 -4.60 5.22
CA ASP A 81 -12.03 -5.94 5.01
C ASP A 81 -11.07 -6.83 4.21
N VAL A 82 -10.41 -6.26 3.18
CA VAL A 82 -9.38 -6.97 2.42
C VAL A 82 -8.18 -7.33 3.28
N LEU A 83 -7.67 -6.40 4.10
CA LEU A 83 -6.53 -6.70 4.98
C LEU A 83 -6.89 -7.76 6.03
N ASN A 84 -8.07 -7.65 6.63
CA ASN A 84 -8.58 -8.62 7.59
C ASN A 84 -8.69 -10.01 6.98
N GLU A 85 -9.21 -10.12 5.76
CA GLU A 85 -9.27 -11.40 5.03
C GLU A 85 -7.87 -11.92 4.72
N LEU A 86 -6.96 -11.05 4.24
CA LEU A 86 -5.59 -11.41 3.90
C LEU A 86 -4.82 -11.99 5.09
N PHE A 87 -5.04 -11.46 6.29
CA PHE A 87 -4.38 -11.87 7.52
C PHE A 87 -5.22 -12.81 8.40
N SER A 88 -6.39 -13.23 7.95
CA SER A 88 -7.35 -14.06 8.71
C SER A 88 -6.74 -15.37 9.22
N GLU A 89 -5.90 -16.02 8.41
CA GLU A 89 -5.22 -17.26 8.78
C GLU A 89 -3.79 -17.02 9.32
N GLY A 90 -3.46 -15.78 9.72
CA GLY A 90 -2.17 -15.41 10.32
C GLY A 90 -1.25 -14.57 9.43
N ILE A 91 -0.12 -14.16 10.01
CA ILE A 91 0.83 -13.24 9.38
C ILE A 91 1.99 -14.01 8.76
N THR A 92 2.24 -13.79 7.47
CA THR A 92 3.40 -14.32 6.74
C THR A 92 4.06 -13.23 5.93
N TRP A 93 5.35 -13.37 5.59
CA TRP A 93 6.05 -12.39 4.75
C TRP A 93 5.38 -12.20 3.38
N ALA A 94 4.84 -13.27 2.78
CA ALA A 94 4.10 -13.17 1.53
C ALA A 94 2.82 -12.34 1.68
N ARG A 95 2.10 -12.46 2.81
CA ARG A 95 0.91 -11.65 3.11
C ARG A 95 1.26 -10.20 3.39
N ILE A 96 2.36 -9.93 4.09
CA ILE A 96 2.86 -8.56 4.28
C ILE A 96 3.17 -7.91 2.93
N VAL A 97 3.96 -8.57 2.07
CA VAL A 97 4.27 -8.06 0.73
C VAL A 97 2.98 -7.89 -0.10
N GLY A 98 2.04 -8.82 0.02
CA GLY A 98 0.73 -8.74 -0.63
C GLY A 98 -0.10 -7.53 -0.19
N ALA A 99 -0.10 -7.19 1.10
CA ALA A 99 -0.76 -5.99 1.61
C ALA A 99 -0.17 -4.73 1.00
N PHE A 100 1.16 -4.58 1.01
CA PHE A 100 1.85 -3.46 0.37
C PHE A 100 1.53 -3.36 -1.13
N ALA A 101 1.55 -4.49 -1.84
CA ALA A 101 1.21 -4.56 -3.26
C ALA A 101 -0.23 -4.12 -3.50
N PHE A 102 -1.19 -4.62 -2.72
CA PHE A 102 -2.59 -4.24 -2.79
C PHE A 102 -2.79 -2.73 -2.61
N SER A 103 -2.14 -2.13 -1.59
CA SER A 103 -2.23 -0.69 -1.33
C SER A 103 -1.75 0.14 -2.51
N VAL A 104 -0.71 -0.31 -3.21
CA VAL A 104 -0.20 0.38 -4.42
C VAL A 104 -1.17 0.26 -5.58
N GLU A 105 -1.71 -0.93 -5.83
CA GLU A 105 -2.68 -1.13 -6.91
C GLU A 105 -3.94 -0.29 -6.68
N LEU A 106 -4.43 -0.27 -5.44
CA LEU A 106 -5.56 0.56 -5.08
C LEU A 106 -5.25 2.05 -5.23
N SER A 107 -4.06 2.48 -4.80
CA SER A 107 -3.64 3.87 -4.95
C SER A 107 -3.51 4.29 -6.41
N ALA A 108 -3.00 3.41 -7.28
CA ALA A 108 -2.93 3.66 -8.71
C ALA A 108 -4.34 3.87 -9.30
N LEU A 109 -5.30 3.01 -8.93
CA LEU A 109 -6.70 3.17 -9.31
C LEU A 109 -7.29 4.50 -8.81
N CYS A 110 -6.99 4.90 -7.57
CA CYS A 110 -7.43 6.18 -7.02
C CYS A 110 -6.90 7.36 -7.84
N VAL A 111 -5.61 7.35 -8.21
CA VAL A 111 -5.04 8.42 -9.05
C VAL A 111 -5.70 8.47 -10.43
N GLU A 112 -5.92 7.32 -11.07
CA GLU A 112 -6.61 7.23 -12.36
C GLU A 112 -8.06 7.74 -12.30
N LYS A 113 -8.74 7.57 -11.16
CA LYS A 113 -10.10 8.07 -10.90
C LYS A 113 -10.16 9.51 -10.37
N ASN A 114 -9.05 10.24 -10.32
CA ASN A 114 -8.92 11.57 -9.71
C ASN A 114 -9.28 11.62 -8.21
N TRP A 115 -9.05 10.53 -7.48
CA TRP A 115 -9.19 10.42 -6.03
C TRP A 115 -7.83 10.43 -5.33
N SER A 116 -6.91 11.28 -5.78
CA SER A 116 -5.54 11.33 -5.29
C SER A 116 -5.44 11.55 -3.77
N ASP A 117 -6.43 12.21 -3.15
CA ASP A 117 -6.51 12.40 -1.70
C ASP A 117 -6.64 11.07 -0.92
N LEU A 118 -7.13 10.01 -1.57
CA LEU A 118 -7.20 8.68 -0.95
C LEU A 118 -5.83 8.02 -0.83
N VAL A 119 -4.82 8.44 -1.60
CA VAL A 119 -3.48 7.83 -1.55
C VAL A 119 -2.85 8.05 -0.16
N ASP A 120 -2.99 9.26 0.39
CA ASP A 120 -2.54 9.57 1.76
C ASP A 120 -3.28 8.73 2.81
N SER A 121 -4.59 8.54 2.58
CA SER A 121 -5.43 7.76 3.48
C SER A 121 -5.02 6.29 3.47
N ILE A 122 -4.81 5.69 2.29
CA ILE A 122 -4.36 4.31 2.13
C ILE A 122 -3.00 4.09 2.80
N ALA A 123 -2.06 5.01 2.63
CA ALA A 123 -0.75 4.93 3.28
C ALA A 123 -0.88 4.98 4.81
N SER A 124 -1.71 5.89 5.33
CA SER A 124 -1.99 5.98 6.77
C SER A 124 -2.66 4.72 7.31
N TRP A 125 -3.63 4.17 6.58
CA TRP A 125 -4.34 2.95 6.92
C TRP A 125 -3.42 1.74 6.98
N LEU A 126 -2.58 1.52 5.96
CA LEU A 126 -1.60 0.44 5.96
C LEU A 126 -0.61 0.57 7.13
N SER A 127 -0.16 1.79 7.42
CA SER A 127 0.82 2.04 8.48
C SER A 127 0.25 1.82 9.88
N SER A 128 -1.08 1.93 10.03
CA SER A 128 -1.77 1.83 11.32
C SER A 128 -2.37 0.46 11.61
N TYR A 129 -2.49 -0.41 10.58
CA TYR A 129 -3.01 -1.76 10.69
C TYR A 129 -2.05 -2.68 11.46
#